data_AF-A0A1Y5TP19-F1
#
_entry.id   AF-A0A1Y5TP19-F1
#
_cell.length_a   1.000
_cell.length_b   1.000
_cell.length_c   1.000
_cell.angle_alpha   90.00
_cell.angle_beta   90.00
_cell.angle_gamma   90.00
#
_symmetry.space_group_name_H-M   'P 1'
#
loop_
_entity.id
_entity.type
_entity.pdbx_description
1 polymer ?
#
loop_
_entity_poly.entity_id
_entity_poly.type
_entity_poly.pdbx_seq_one_letter_code
_entity_poly.pdbx_strand_id
1 'polypeptide(L)'
;MKRLVFIGVLALMPSTGFADDAVLPPQEQVETCLMSQAQSGGPSISCINEAQGSCIQFISDAPQAALLCFLDAQKVWTNYIGARMDFVLEKGGDDLAAVAGIEVKFDLLQNKLQCQRMSELTMLRAAPTEQTQITAARCDATANGLVFAKLVAQSENLK
;
A
#
# COMPACT_ATOMS: atom_id res chain seq x y z
N MET A 1 64.62 17.96 -11.90
CA MET A 1 63.53 16.99 -11.65
C MET A 1 62.29 17.77 -11.19
N LYS A 2 61.32 17.99 -12.08
CA LYS A 2 60.14 18.84 -11.86
C LYS A 2 58.97 17.94 -11.42
N ARG A 3 58.54 18.03 -10.15
CA ARG A 3 57.41 17.25 -9.62
C ARG A 3 56.10 17.88 -10.08
N LEU A 4 55.35 17.15 -10.91
CA LEU A 4 53.97 17.43 -11.28
C LEU A 4 53.06 17.06 -10.10
N VAL A 5 52.32 18.04 -9.58
CA VAL A 5 51.27 17.85 -8.58
C VAL A 5 49.97 17.55 -9.34
N PHE A 6 49.49 16.31 -9.23
CA PHE A 6 48.16 15.91 -9.70
C PHE A 6 47.12 16.44 -8.71
N ILE A 7 46.31 17.40 -9.15
CA ILE A 7 45.10 17.83 -8.44
C ILE A 7 44.01 16.81 -8.80
N GLY A 8 43.70 15.92 -7.87
CA GLY A 8 42.57 15.00 -7.98
C GLY A 8 41.26 15.77 -7.82
N VAL A 9 40.48 15.83 -8.89
CA VAL A 9 39.09 16.31 -8.85
C VAL A 9 38.27 15.27 -8.10
N LEU A 10 37.93 15.57 -6.85
CA LEU A 10 36.92 14.83 -6.09
C LEU A 10 35.56 15.10 -6.75
N ALA A 11 35.06 14.14 -7.53
CA ALA A 11 33.68 14.17 -7.99
C ALA A 11 32.77 13.98 -6.76
N LEU A 12 32.15 15.06 -6.31
CA LEU A 12 31.02 15.04 -5.39
C LEU A 12 29.89 14.28 -6.09
N MET A 13 29.73 13.00 -5.75
CA MET A 13 28.52 12.28 -6.11
C MET A 13 27.35 12.93 -5.37
N PRO A 14 26.23 13.26 -6.05
CA PRO A 14 25.03 13.69 -5.36
C PRO A 14 24.59 12.54 -4.45
N SER A 15 24.64 12.79 -3.15
CA SER A 15 23.92 11.98 -2.18
C SER A 15 22.45 12.05 -2.56
N THR A 16 21.90 10.93 -3.04
CA THR A 16 20.47 10.70 -3.02
C THR A 16 20.04 10.87 -1.57
N GLY A 17 19.44 12.03 -1.27
CA GLY A 17 18.94 12.37 0.05
C GLY A 17 18.05 11.24 0.56
N PHE A 18 18.10 11.03 1.87
CA PHE A 18 17.22 10.13 2.60
C PHE A 18 15.80 10.26 2.07
N ALA A 19 15.29 9.12 1.62
CA ALA A 19 13.96 8.94 1.10
C ALA A 19 12.92 9.56 2.05
N ASP A 20 11.86 10.13 1.47
CA ASP A 20 10.59 10.35 2.18
C ASP A 20 10.30 9.14 3.07
N ASP A 21 10.00 9.37 4.36
CA ASP A 21 9.60 8.36 5.35
C ASP A 21 8.21 7.74 5.04
N ALA A 22 7.83 7.68 3.76
CA ALA A 22 6.56 7.15 3.31
C ALA A 22 6.55 5.62 3.42
N VAL A 23 5.62 5.12 4.23
CA VAL A 23 5.41 3.69 4.48
C VAL A 23 5.05 2.91 3.21
N LEU A 24 4.33 3.56 2.28
CA LEU A 24 3.97 3.02 0.97
C LEU A 24 4.50 3.94 -0.15
N PRO A 25 4.70 3.43 -1.37
CA PRO A 25 4.99 4.25 -2.54
C PRO A 25 3.86 5.28 -2.81
N PRO A 26 4.15 6.39 -3.50
CA PRO A 26 3.14 7.38 -3.87
C PRO A 26 1.96 6.77 -4.63
N GLN A 27 0.75 7.35 -4.45
CA GLN A 27 -0.49 6.85 -5.06
C GLN A 27 -0.36 6.62 -6.56
N GLU A 28 0.19 7.59 -7.31
CA GLU A 28 0.37 7.51 -8.76
C GLU A 28 1.19 6.29 -9.20
N GLN A 29 2.24 5.94 -8.44
CA GLN A 29 3.07 4.78 -8.74
C GLN A 29 2.29 3.49 -8.56
N VAL A 30 1.47 3.40 -7.51
CA VAL A 30 0.60 2.25 -7.28
C VAL A 30 -0.47 2.15 -8.37
N GLU A 31 -1.14 3.25 -8.71
CA GLU A 31 -2.14 3.29 -9.79
C GLU A 31 -1.54 2.84 -11.13
N THR A 32 -0.32 3.29 -11.43
CA THR A 32 0.42 2.85 -12.62
C THR A 32 0.64 1.34 -12.64
N CYS A 33 1.05 0.75 -11.52
CA CYS A 33 1.16 -0.70 -11.39
C CYS A 33 -0.19 -1.40 -11.61
N LEU A 34 -1.25 -0.91 -10.96
CA LEU A 34 -2.58 -1.50 -11.04
C LEU A 34 -3.12 -1.48 -12.48
N MET A 35 -2.98 -0.37 -13.19
CA MET A 35 -3.36 -0.26 -14.59
C MET A 35 -2.55 -1.20 -15.49
N SER A 36 -1.23 -1.32 -15.25
CA SER A 36 -0.38 -2.26 -15.97
C SER A 36 -0.81 -3.72 -15.76
N GLN A 37 -1.16 -4.10 -14.53
CA GLN A 37 -1.70 -5.42 -14.22
C GLN A 37 -3.04 -5.65 -14.92
N ALA A 38 -3.96 -4.68 -14.90
CA ALA A 38 -5.25 -4.78 -15.57
C ALA A 38 -5.09 -5.01 -17.09
N GLN A 39 -4.18 -4.28 -17.74
CA GLN A 39 -3.91 -4.41 -19.19
C GLN A 39 -3.25 -5.76 -19.55
N SER A 40 -2.41 -6.29 -18.66
CA SER A 40 -1.72 -7.57 -18.86
C SER A 40 -2.51 -8.79 -18.36
N GLY A 41 -3.70 -8.59 -17.78
CA GLY A 41 -4.49 -9.65 -17.16
C GLY A 41 -3.85 -10.22 -15.88
N GLY A 42 -2.90 -9.50 -15.29
CA GLY A 42 -2.22 -9.89 -14.07
C GLY A 42 -2.98 -9.51 -12.79
N PRO A 43 -2.60 -10.08 -11.64
CA PRO A 43 -3.39 -9.95 -10.42
C PRO A 43 -3.03 -8.67 -9.65
N SER A 44 -4.02 -7.84 -9.31
CA SER A 44 -3.80 -6.57 -8.57
C SER A 44 -3.09 -6.74 -7.23
N ILE A 45 -3.18 -7.92 -6.61
CA ILE A 45 -2.50 -8.23 -5.34
C ILE A 45 -0.97 -8.14 -5.45
N SER A 46 -0.38 -8.29 -6.65
CA SER A 46 1.06 -8.11 -6.83
C SER A 46 1.49 -6.68 -6.48
N CYS A 47 0.76 -5.67 -6.99
CA CYS A 47 1.01 -4.26 -6.71
C CYS A 47 0.83 -3.92 -5.23
N ILE A 48 -0.19 -4.51 -4.58
CA ILE A 48 -0.43 -4.28 -3.14
C ILE A 48 0.69 -4.89 -2.30
N ASN A 49 1.13 -6.10 -2.63
CA ASN A 49 2.25 -6.76 -1.94
C ASN A 49 3.57 -6.01 -2.16
N GLU A 50 3.82 -5.52 -3.38
CA GLU A 50 5.00 -4.72 -3.70
C GLU A 50 5.01 -3.42 -2.89
N ALA A 51 3.89 -2.69 -2.86
CA ALA A 51 3.75 -1.47 -2.08
C ALA A 51 4.01 -1.69 -0.58
N GLN A 52 3.63 -2.84 -0.04
CA GLN A 52 3.83 -3.22 1.36
C GLN A 52 5.16 -3.94 1.63
N GLY A 53 6.01 -4.11 0.61
CA GLY A 53 7.27 -4.86 0.72
C GLY A 53 8.21 -4.28 1.78
N SER A 54 8.21 -2.96 1.94
CA SER A 54 8.95 -2.23 2.97
C SER A 54 8.55 -2.63 4.40
N CYS A 55 7.31 -3.06 4.65
CA CYS A 55 6.90 -3.52 5.98
C CYS A 55 7.34 -4.96 6.26
N ILE A 56 7.41 -5.79 5.22
CA ILE A 56 7.75 -7.22 5.34
C ILE A 56 9.20 -7.40 5.82
N GLN A 57 10.11 -6.51 5.42
CA GLN A 57 11.53 -6.60 5.78
C GLN A 57 11.77 -6.54 7.30
N PHE A 58 10.85 -5.95 8.07
CA PHE A 58 10.99 -5.81 9.51
C PHE A 58 10.49 -7.02 10.30
N ILE A 59 9.79 -7.97 9.67
CA ILE A 59 9.07 -9.03 10.39
C ILE A 59 10.01 -9.89 11.27
N SER A 60 11.22 -10.18 10.81
CA SER A 60 12.19 -10.99 11.57
C SER A 60 13.00 -10.17 12.57
N ASP A 61 13.43 -8.98 12.15
CA ASP A 61 14.50 -8.25 12.83
C ASP A 61 13.97 -7.17 13.78
N ALA A 62 12.79 -6.62 13.48
CA ALA A 62 12.10 -5.60 14.27
C ALA A 62 10.57 -5.78 14.20
N PRO A 63 10.00 -6.84 14.81
CA PRO A 63 8.60 -7.21 14.62
C PRO A 63 7.60 -6.10 15.02
N GLN A 64 7.91 -5.33 16.06
CA GLN A 64 7.12 -4.16 16.47
C GLN A 64 7.13 -3.06 15.41
N ALA A 65 8.27 -2.85 14.73
CA ALA A 65 8.34 -1.92 13.60
C ALA A 65 7.53 -2.43 12.40
N ALA A 66 7.52 -3.74 12.16
CA ALA A 66 6.65 -4.34 11.13
C ALA A 66 5.16 -4.11 11.44
N LEU A 67 4.76 -4.31 12.69
CA LEU A 67 3.39 -4.04 13.14
C LEU A 67 2.99 -2.58 12.89
N LEU A 68 3.81 -1.63 13.35
CA LEU A 68 3.56 -0.20 13.14
C LEU A 68 3.51 0.16 11.66
N CYS A 69 4.42 -0.38 10.86
CA CYS A 69 4.44 -0.18 9.41
C CYS A 69 3.13 -0.64 8.76
N PHE A 70 2.59 -1.82 9.08
CA PHE A 70 1.31 -2.26 8.51
C PHE A 70 0.12 -1.43 8.98
N LEU A 71 0.11 -0.97 10.23
CA LEU A 71 -0.92 -0.06 10.73
C LEU A 71 -0.89 1.29 10.01
N ASP A 72 0.29 1.81 9.70
CA ASP A 72 0.43 3.04 8.92
C ASP A 72 0.10 2.83 7.45
N ALA A 73 0.47 1.69 6.85
CA ALA A 73 0.05 1.30 5.51
C ALA A 73 -1.47 1.28 5.37
N GLN A 74 -2.19 0.79 6.38
CA GLN A 74 -3.66 0.83 6.41
C GLN A 74 -4.20 2.26 6.31
N LYS A 75 -3.60 3.21 7.04
CA LYS A 75 -3.99 4.63 7.00
C LYS A 75 -3.69 5.23 5.63
N VAL A 76 -2.52 4.95 5.06
CA VAL A 76 -2.14 5.43 3.72
C VAL A 76 -3.11 4.90 2.66
N TRP A 77 -3.47 3.61 2.70
CA TRP A 77 -4.50 3.07 1.80
C TRP A 77 -5.86 3.75 1.96
N THR A 78 -6.26 4.06 3.20
CA THR A 78 -7.51 4.80 3.46
C THR A 78 -7.47 6.19 2.80
N ASN A 79 -6.31 6.87 2.86
CA ASN A 79 -6.13 8.15 2.19
C ASN A 79 -6.20 8.02 0.66
N TYR A 80 -5.59 6.97 0.08
CA TYR A 80 -5.68 6.72 -1.36
C TYR A 80 -7.11 6.42 -1.82
N ILE A 81 -7.89 5.68 -1.02
CA ILE A 81 -9.32 5.49 -1.26
C ILE A 81 -10.06 6.84 -1.25
N GLY A 82 -9.79 7.70 -0.25
CA GLY A 82 -10.40 9.02 -0.16
C GLY A 82 -10.10 9.89 -1.38
N ALA A 83 -8.82 10.02 -1.75
CA ALA A 83 -8.40 10.79 -2.92
C ALA A 83 -9.01 10.25 -4.23
N ARG A 84 -9.15 8.92 -4.34
CA ARG A 84 -9.77 8.31 -5.51
C ARG A 84 -11.29 8.52 -5.54
N MET A 85 -11.96 8.53 -4.38
CA MET A 85 -13.37 8.90 -4.28
C MET A 85 -13.61 10.35 -4.68
N ASP A 86 -12.71 11.27 -4.31
CA ASP A 86 -12.77 12.67 -4.74
C ASP A 86 -12.64 12.77 -6.27
N PHE A 87 -11.73 12.00 -6.87
CA PHE A 87 -11.62 11.89 -8.34
C PHE A 87 -12.91 11.36 -8.99
N VAL A 88 -13.52 10.31 -8.42
CA VAL A 88 -14.78 9.75 -8.93
C VAL A 88 -15.90 10.79 -8.85
N LEU A 89 -15.96 11.57 -7.78
CA LEU A 89 -16.93 12.66 -7.65
C LEU A 89 -16.69 13.75 -8.71
N GLU A 90 -15.45 14.19 -8.87
CA GLU A 90 -15.09 15.25 -9.82
C GLU A 90 -15.41 14.85 -11.27
N LYS A 91 -15.12 13.60 -11.66
CA LYS A 91 -15.26 13.14 -13.04
C LYS A 91 -16.57 12.44 -13.36
N GLY A 92 -17.13 11.72 -12.39
CA GLY A 92 -18.34 10.91 -12.56
C GLY A 92 -19.63 11.57 -12.05
N GLY A 93 -19.52 12.63 -11.24
CA GLY A 93 -20.66 13.29 -10.62
C GLY A 93 -21.25 12.52 -9.43
N ASP A 94 -22.28 13.12 -8.81
CA ASP A 94 -22.82 12.69 -7.52
C ASP A 94 -23.36 11.25 -7.52
N ASP A 95 -24.07 10.84 -8.58
CA ASP A 95 -24.69 9.50 -8.66
C ASP A 95 -23.62 8.39 -8.70
N LEU A 96 -22.57 8.56 -9.50
CA LEU A 96 -21.48 7.58 -9.58
C LEU A 96 -20.65 7.56 -8.30
N ALA A 97 -20.41 8.72 -7.70
CA ALA A 97 -19.73 8.81 -6.41
C ALA A 97 -20.54 8.14 -5.29
N ALA A 98 -21.86 8.27 -5.29
CA ALA A 98 -22.73 7.61 -4.32
C ALA A 98 -22.65 6.07 -4.45
N VAL A 99 -22.71 5.56 -5.69
CA VAL A 99 -22.56 4.12 -5.96
C VAL A 99 -21.18 3.63 -5.52
N ALA A 100 -20.11 4.30 -5.94
CA ALA A 100 -18.75 3.92 -5.57
C ALA A 100 -18.54 3.95 -4.05
N GLY A 101 -19.10 4.94 -3.35
CA GLY A 101 -19.02 5.04 -1.90
C GLY A 101 -19.73 3.89 -1.18
N ILE A 102 -20.88 3.44 -1.70
CA ILE A 102 -21.57 2.25 -1.19
C ILE A 102 -20.70 1.00 -1.39
N GLU A 103 -20.15 0.81 -2.59
CA GLU A 103 -19.29 -0.35 -2.89
C GLU A 103 -18.04 -0.38 -2.00
N VAL A 104 -17.31 0.73 -1.91
CA VAL A 104 -16.13 0.88 -1.04
C VAL A 104 -16.46 0.52 0.41
N LYS A 105 -17.59 1.03 0.94
CA LYS A 105 -18.03 0.74 2.30
C LYS A 105 -18.24 -0.76 2.52
N PHE A 106 -18.96 -1.42 1.63
CA PHE A 106 -19.29 -2.84 1.80
C PHE A 106 -18.09 -3.75 1.52
N ASP A 107 -17.23 -3.41 0.55
CA ASP A 107 -16.01 -4.17 0.29
C ASP A 107 -15.04 -4.08 1.48
N LEU A 108 -14.89 -2.90 2.10
CA LEU A 108 -14.09 -2.74 3.32
C LEU A 108 -14.64 -3.60 4.46
N LEU A 109 -15.96 -3.57 4.68
CA LEU A 109 -16.60 -4.39 5.73
C LEU A 109 -16.38 -5.87 5.48
N GLN A 110 -16.61 -6.34 4.25
CA GLN A 110 -16.44 -7.74 3.88
C GLN A 110 -14.99 -8.20 4.07
N ASN A 111 -14.03 -7.42 3.57
CA ASN A 111 -12.61 -7.81 3.65
C ASN A 111 -12.12 -7.81 5.11
N LYS A 112 -12.51 -6.81 5.92
CA LYS A 112 -12.19 -6.76 7.35
C LYS A 112 -12.82 -7.94 8.11
N LEU A 113 -14.05 -8.31 7.78
CA LEU A 113 -14.69 -9.49 8.39
C LEU A 113 -13.91 -10.77 8.08
N GLN A 114 -13.34 -10.92 6.87
CA GLN A 114 -12.47 -12.06 6.57
C GLN A 114 -11.17 -12.04 7.37
N CYS A 115 -10.54 -10.86 7.55
CA CYS A 115 -9.35 -10.72 8.39
C CYS A 115 -9.62 -11.08 9.86
N GLN A 116 -10.75 -10.63 10.40
CA GLN A 116 -11.21 -10.98 11.74
C GLN A 116 -11.46 -12.48 11.88
N ARG A 117 -12.19 -13.07 10.94
CA ARG A 117 -12.44 -14.51 10.91
C ARG A 117 -11.14 -15.32 10.93
N MET A 118 -10.14 -14.94 10.13
CA MET A 118 -8.83 -15.62 10.13
C MET A 118 -8.08 -15.45 11.46
N SER A 119 -8.16 -14.27 12.06
CA SER A 119 -7.55 -14.00 13.37
C SER A 119 -8.22 -14.84 14.46
N GLU A 120 -9.55 -14.91 14.50
CA GLU A 120 -10.32 -15.74 15.44
C GLU A 120 -10.01 -17.23 15.30
N LEU A 121 -9.99 -17.75 14.07
CA LEU A 121 -9.62 -19.13 13.80
C LEU A 121 -8.19 -19.46 14.25
N THR A 122 -7.28 -18.49 14.19
CA THR A 122 -5.90 -18.64 14.66
C THR A 122 -5.85 -18.70 16.20
N MET A 123 -6.61 -17.84 16.87
CA MET A 123 -6.70 -17.80 18.35
C MET A 123 -7.28 -19.09 18.96
N LEU A 124 -8.12 -19.82 18.22
CA LEU A 124 -8.62 -21.13 18.66
C LEU A 124 -7.54 -22.22 18.67
N ARG A 125 -6.45 -22.04 17.90
CA ARG A 125 -5.38 -23.04 17.76
C ARG A 125 -4.19 -22.76 18.68
N ALA A 126 -3.95 -21.50 19.01
CA ALA A 126 -2.82 -21.07 19.83
C ALA A 126 -3.10 -19.73 20.51
N ALA A 127 -2.40 -19.45 21.63
CA ALA A 127 -2.45 -18.14 22.26
C ALA A 127 -1.92 -17.05 21.31
N PRO A 128 -2.48 -15.82 21.34
CA PRO A 128 -2.00 -14.72 20.54
C PRO A 128 -0.51 -14.44 20.77
N THR A 129 0.24 -14.33 19.69
CA THR A 129 1.65 -13.92 19.68
C THR A 129 1.81 -12.60 18.94
N GLU A 130 2.98 -11.99 19.03
CA GLU A 130 3.33 -10.84 18.19
C GLU A 130 3.14 -11.14 16.69
N GLN A 131 3.53 -12.34 16.24
CA GLN A 131 3.33 -12.76 14.86
C GLN A 131 1.85 -12.75 14.45
N THR A 132 0.94 -13.12 15.36
CA THR A 132 -0.51 -13.05 15.08
C THR A 132 -1.00 -11.61 14.93
N GLN A 133 -0.45 -10.68 15.70
CA GLN A 133 -0.80 -9.25 15.59
C GLN A 133 -0.29 -8.65 14.27
N ILE A 134 0.95 -8.96 13.88
CA ILE A 134 1.52 -8.54 12.59
C ILE A 134 0.70 -9.10 11.43
N THR A 135 0.30 -10.37 11.51
CA THR A 135 -0.52 -11.02 10.47
C THR A 135 -1.89 -10.37 10.34
N ALA A 136 -2.54 -10.02 11.47
CA ALA A 136 -3.81 -9.30 11.47
C ALA A 136 -3.66 -7.91 10.86
N ALA A 137 -2.67 -7.12 11.29
CA ALA A 137 -2.41 -5.78 10.75
C ALA A 137 -2.09 -5.81 9.25
N ARG A 138 -1.28 -6.78 8.81
CA ARG A 138 -1.01 -7.00 7.39
C ARG A 138 -2.29 -7.30 6.62
N CYS A 139 -3.14 -8.19 7.13
CA CYS A 139 -4.41 -8.52 6.49
C CYS A 139 -5.28 -7.27 6.31
N ASP A 140 -5.43 -6.46 7.37
CA ASP A 140 -6.22 -5.24 7.32
C ASP A 140 -5.64 -4.22 6.33
N ALA A 141 -4.32 -4.05 6.29
CA ALA A 141 -3.68 -3.17 5.32
C ALA A 141 -3.91 -3.66 3.89
N THR A 142 -3.71 -4.97 3.62
CA THR A 142 -3.97 -5.57 2.31
C THR A 142 -5.44 -5.46 1.91
N ALA A 143 -6.37 -5.63 2.85
CA ALA A 143 -7.81 -5.46 2.62
C ALA A 143 -8.15 -4.05 2.10
N ASN A 144 -7.53 -3.01 2.67
CA ASN A 144 -7.71 -1.63 2.19
C ASN A 144 -7.07 -1.44 0.80
N GLY A 145 -5.86 -1.97 0.59
CA GLY A 145 -5.21 -1.94 -0.72
C GLY A 145 -6.02 -2.60 -1.84
N LEU A 146 -6.69 -3.72 -1.55
CA LEU A 146 -7.57 -4.39 -2.51
C LEU A 146 -8.83 -3.58 -2.85
N VAL A 147 -9.40 -2.87 -1.87
CA VAL A 147 -10.52 -1.95 -2.13
C VAL A 147 -10.08 -0.80 -3.02
N PHE A 148 -8.91 -0.20 -2.72
CA PHE A 148 -8.32 0.83 -3.58
C PHE A 148 -8.10 0.31 -5.01
N ALA A 149 -7.53 -0.88 -5.16
CA ALA A 149 -7.30 -1.49 -6.46
C ALA A 149 -8.58 -1.68 -7.28
N LYS A 150 -9.66 -2.17 -6.65
CA LYS A 150 -10.96 -2.32 -7.30
C LYS A 150 -11.53 -0.96 -7.71
N LEU A 151 -11.47 0.04 -6.83
CA LEU A 151 -11.95 1.40 -7.09
C LEU A 151 -11.22 2.03 -8.28
N VAL A 152 -9.88 1.89 -8.36
CA VAL A 152 -9.08 2.35 -9.50
C VAL A 152 -9.55 1.70 -10.80
N ALA A 153 -9.70 0.38 -10.82
CA ALA A 153 -10.14 -0.36 -12.00
C ALA A 153 -11.55 0.06 -12.46
N GLN A 154 -12.49 0.23 -11.53
CA GLN A 154 -13.88 0.62 -11.86
C GLN A 154 -14.00 2.06 -12.35
N SER A 155 -13.07 2.94 -11.97
CA SER A 155 -13.09 4.36 -12.33
C SER A 155 -12.11 4.73 -13.44
N GLU A 156 -11.42 3.76 -14.05
CA GLU A 156 -10.42 4.02 -15.09
C GLU A 156 -10.98 4.78 -16.30
N ASN A 157 -12.24 4.51 -16.66
CA ASN A 157 -12.91 5.09 -17.82
C ASN A 157 -13.50 6.50 -17.58
N LEU A 158 -13.34 7.06 -16.38
CA LEU A 158 -13.79 8.43 -16.06
C LEU A 158 -12.79 9.51 -16.50
N LYS A 159 -11.75 9.14 -17.25
CA LYS A 159 -10.70 10.06 -17.74
C LYS A 159 -11.19 10.97 -18.85
#